data_AF-A0A5N9AFN4-F1
#
_entry.id   AF-A0A5N9AFN4-F1
#
_cell.length_a   1.000
_cell.length_b   1.000
_cell.length_c   1.000
_cell.angle_alpha   90.00
_cell.angle_beta   90.00
_cell.angle_gamma   90.00
#
_symmetry.space_group_name_H-M   'P 1'
#
loop_
_entity.id
_entity.type
_entity.pdbx_description
1 polymer ?
#
loop_
_entity_poly.entity_id
_entity_poly.type
_entity_poly.pdbx_seq_one_letter_code
_entity_poly.pdbx_strand_id
1 'polypeptide(L)'
;MQLKAADRLSKHIEQIDDYLDLSNVRFSNFHEEYLISADMSISAISSLTQQEHFDHAYLLYGYASYIQDEINKNKVVLSWCNDQIEKMVVANLASFDQYTKHEVKRQSIVRDNSYAAKCDQMRVVAEARLQSLEGKVFELKRKGDILLEKGKRL
;
A
#
# COMPACT_ATOMS: atom_id res chain seq x y z
N MET A 1 -1.77 21.73 27.22
CA MET A 1 -1.17 21.91 25.89
C MET A 1 -1.88 20.97 24.92
N GLN A 2 -2.74 21.48 24.02
CA GLN A 2 -3.36 20.63 22.99
C GLN A 2 -2.29 20.29 21.95
N LEU A 3 -1.94 18.99 21.81
CA LEU A 3 -1.16 18.50 20.67
C LEU A 3 -1.83 18.95 19.37
N LYS A 4 -1.07 19.60 18.47
CA LYS A 4 -1.59 20.04 17.17
C LYS A 4 -2.00 18.80 16.36
N ALA A 5 -2.93 18.97 15.43
CA ALA A 5 -3.44 17.89 14.58
C ALA A 5 -2.32 17.08 13.89
N ALA A 6 -1.22 17.75 13.51
CA ALA A 6 -0.04 17.13 12.94
C ALA A 6 0.67 16.18 13.92
N ASP A 7 0.82 16.57 15.20
CA ASP A 7 1.53 15.78 16.19
C ASP A 7 0.75 14.51 16.57
N ARG A 8 -0.59 14.60 16.60
CA ARG A 8 -1.45 13.42 16.84
C ARG A 8 -1.38 12.43 15.69
N LEU A 9 -1.27 12.94 14.47
CA LEU A 9 -1.15 12.13 13.26
C LEU A 9 0.20 11.43 13.19
N SER A 10 1.31 12.16 13.40
CA SER A 10 2.65 11.57 13.44
C SER A 10 2.74 10.48 14.51
N LYS A 11 2.21 10.75 15.71
CA LYS A 11 2.17 9.76 16.78
C LYS A 11 1.32 8.54 16.45
N HIS A 12 0.27 8.70 15.63
CA HIS A 12 -0.57 7.57 15.25
C HIS A 12 0.07 6.73 14.13
N ILE A 13 0.77 7.36 13.18
CA ILE A 13 1.59 6.65 12.19
C ILE A 13 2.69 5.86 12.91
N GLU A 14 3.40 6.48 13.85
CA GLU A 14 4.37 5.79 14.72
C GLU A 14 3.74 4.63 15.48
N GLN A 15 2.53 4.78 16.03
CA GLN A 15 1.84 3.68 16.72
C GLN A 15 1.44 2.52 15.79
N ILE A 16 1.11 2.82 14.54
CA ILE A 16 0.82 1.79 13.53
C ILE A 16 2.12 1.07 13.16
N ASP A 17 3.19 1.82 12.91
CA ASP A 17 4.51 1.26 12.60
C ASP A 17 5.03 0.41 13.78
N ASP A 18 4.91 0.90 15.02
CA ASP A 18 5.24 0.17 16.25
C ASP A 18 4.40 -1.10 16.40
N TYR A 19 3.09 -1.05 16.12
CA TYR A 19 2.21 -2.22 16.20
C TYR A 19 2.58 -3.28 15.15
N LEU A 20 2.96 -2.84 13.94
CA LEU A 20 3.41 -3.71 12.87
C LEU A 20 4.77 -4.35 13.23
N ASP A 21 5.69 -3.58 13.82
CA ASP A 21 7.00 -4.07 14.29
C ASP A 21 6.88 -5.06 15.45
N LEU A 22 5.95 -4.84 16.38
CA LEU A 22 5.69 -5.73 17.52
C LEU A 22 5.05 -7.07 17.10
N SER A 23 4.40 -7.12 15.94
CA SER A 23 3.68 -8.31 15.48
C SER A 23 4.57 -9.42 14.91
N ASN A 24 5.90 -9.24 14.84
CA ASN A 24 6.84 -10.09 14.08
C ASN A 24 6.48 -10.27 12.59
N VAL A 25 5.42 -9.63 12.10
CA VAL A 25 5.06 -9.55 10.67
C VAL A 25 5.87 -8.40 10.09
N ARG A 26 7.18 -8.58 9.95
CA ARG A 26 8.00 -7.61 9.24
C ARG A 26 7.63 -7.66 7.78
N PHE A 27 7.21 -6.52 7.24
CA PHE A 27 7.09 -6.37 5.80
C PHE A 27 8.44 -6.64 5.14
N SER A 28 8.39 -7.22 3.95
CA SER A 28 9.56 -7.46 3.13
C SER A 28 10.30 -6.14 2.90
N ASN A 29 11.63 -6.17 2.94
CA ASN A 29 12.42 -5.01 2.55
C ASN A 29 12.54 -4.95 1.03
N PHE A 30 12.73 -3.75 0.50
CA PHE A 30 13.06 -3.59 -0.90
C PHE A 30 14.52 -3.99 -1.14
N HIS A 31 14.76 -4.80 -2.16
CA HIS A 31 16.08 -5.19 -2.62
C HIS A 31 16.24 -4.77 -4.08
N GLU A 32 17.34 -4.10 -4.44
CA GLU A 32 17.55 -3.59 -5.81
C GLU A 32 17.58 -4.70 -6.87
N GLU A 33 18.02 -5.89 -6.50
CA GLU A 33 18.04 -7.11 -7.35
C GLU A 33 16.66 -7.47 -7.90
N TYR A 34 15.59 -7.02 -7.24
CA TYR A 34 14.22 -7.17 -7.72
C TYR A 34 14.00 -6.45 -9.06
N LEU A 35 14.57 -5.24 -9.22
CA LEU A 35 14.46 -4.48 -10.46
C LEU A 35 15.27 -5.11 -11.58
N ILE A 36 16.48 -5.58 -11.26
CA ILE A 36 17.33 -6.30 -12.21
C ILE A 36 16.56 -7.46 -12.82
N SER A 37 15.89 -8.27 -11.98
CA SER A 37 15.11 -9.42 -12.43
C SER A 37 13.83 -9.03 -13.17
N ALA A 38 13.18 -7.94 -12.79
CA ALA A 38 11.93 -7.48 -13.39
C ALA A 38 12.11 -6.86 -14.79
N ASP A 39 13.25 -6.21 -15.03
CA ASP A 39 13.56 -5.42 -16.23
C ASP A 39 14.57 -6.11 -17.17
N MET A 40 14.83 -7.41 -16.99
CA MET A 40 15.70 -8.17 -17.88
C MET A 40 15.22 -8.13 -19.33
N SER A 41 16.15 -7.90 -20.25
CA SER A 41 15.91 -8.00 -21.68
C SER A 41 15.80 -9.47 -22.13
N ILE A 42 15.13 -9.70 -23.26
CA ILE A 42 14.97 -11.05 -23.84
C ILE A 42 16.33 -11.70 -24.15
N SER A 43 17.32 -10.91 -24.60
CA SER A 43 18.67 -11.40 -24.86
C SER A 43 19.34 -11.87 -23.57
N ALA A 44 19.24 -11.09 -22.48
CA ALA A 44 19.76 -11.48 -21.17
C ALA A 44 19.11 -12.77 -20.65
N ILE A 45 17.77 -12.88 -20.73
CA ILE A 45 17.04 -14.08 -20.31
C ILE A 45 17.44 -15.31 -21.13
N SER A 46 17.84 -15.13 -22.39
CA SER A 46 18.21 -16.25 -23.25
C SER A 46 19.64 -16.73 -23.03
N SER A 47 20.50 -15.92 -22.42
CA SER A 47 21.87 -16.30 -22.04
C SER A 47 21.98 -16.89 -20.64
N LEU A 48 20.91 -16.88 -19.84
CA LEU A 48 20.92 -17.42 -18.48
C LEU A 48 21.07 -18.95 -18.48
N THR A 49 21.84 -19.45 -17.53
CA THR A 49 21.89 -20.87 -17.15
C THR A 49 20.59 -21.31 -16.48
N GLN A 50 20.38 -22.62 -16.35
CA GLN A 50 19.20 -23.17 -15.66
C GLN A 50 19.10 -22.67 -14.20
N GLN A 51 20.21 -22.61 -13.47
CA GLN A 51 20.22 -22.14 -12.08
C GLN A 51 19.82 -20.66 -11.99
N GLU A 52 20.39 -19.80 -12.86
CA GLU A 52 20.08 -18.38 -12.85
C GLU A 52 18.60 -18.10 -13.19
N HIS A 53 17.97 -18.94 -14.04
CA HIS A 53 16.51 -18.85 -14.25
C HIS A 53 15.72 -19.05 -12.96
N PHE A 54 16.13 -20.02 -12.12
CA PHE A 54 15.48 -20.26 -10.84
C PHE A 54 15.75 -19.15 -9.83
N ASP A 55 16.98 -18.64 -9.78
CA ASP A 55 17.36 -17.55 -8.89
C ASP A 55 16.57 -16.27 -9.21
N HIS A 56 16.49 -15.90 -10.50
CA HIS A 56 15.67 -14.76 -10.94
C HIS A 56 14.17 -14.99 -10.74
N ALA A 57 13.66 -16.22 -10.91
CA ALA A 57 12.27 -16.53 -10.58
C ALA A 57 12.00 -16.32 -9.09
N TYR A 58 12.91 -16.75 -8.20
CA TYR A 58 12.82 -16.52 -6.77
C TYR A 58 12.80 -15.02 -6.42
N LEU A 59 13.69 -14.23 -7.03
CA LEU A 59 13.73 -12.78 -6.85
C LEU A 59 12.43 -12.10 -7.29
N LEU A 60 11.80 -12.55 -8.38
CA LEU A 60 10.51 -12.03 -8.83
C LEU A 60 9.36 -12.35 -7.85
N TYR A 61 9.34 -13.53 -7.23
CA TYR A 61 8.37 -13.82 -6.16
C TYR A 61 8.65 -13.01 -4.89
N GLY A 62 9.92 -12.78 -4.57
CA GLY A 62 10.33 -11.87 -3.50
C GLY A 62 9.79 -10.45 -3.75
N TYR A 63 9.98 -9.95 -4.97
CA TYR A 63 9.46 -8.64 -5.35
C TYR A 63 7.93 -8.59 -5.31
N ALA A 64 7.24 -9.64 -5.77
CA ALA A 64 5.79 -9.72 -5.70
C ALA A 64 5.29 -9.68 -4.23
N SER A 65 6.01 -10.31 -3.31
CA SER A 65 5.72 -10.27 -1.88
C SER A 65 5.92 -8.85 -1.30
N TYR A 66 7.02 -8.19 -1.66
CA TYR A 66 7.26 -6.79 -1.29
C TYR A 66 6.14 -5.86 -1.79
N ILE A 67 5.73 -5.97 -3.05
CA ILE A 67 4.62 -5.16 -3.59
C ILE A 67 3.30 -5.48 -2.87
N GLN A 68 3.06 -6.74 -2.53
CA GLN A 68 1.87 -7.15 -1.77
C GLN A 68 1.85 -6.50 -0.37
N ASP A 69 3.00 -6.42 0.28
CA ASP A 69 3.19 -5.75 1.57
C ASP A 69 2.91 -4.25 1.46
N GLU A 70 3.42 -3.58 0.43
CA GLU A 70 3.12 -2.17 0.16
C GLU A 70 1.62 -1.93 -0.09
N ILE A 71 0.95 -2.82 -0.84
CA ILE A 71 -0.51 -2.78 -1.01
C ILE A 71 -1.20 -2.90 0.35
N ASN A 72 -0.76 -3.81 1.21
CA ASN A 72 -1.37 -4.02 2.53
C ASN A 72 -1.21 -2.79 3.42
N LYS A 73 -0.02 -2.16 3.45
CA LYS A 73 0.20 -0.89 4.17
C LYS A 73 -0.75 0.20 3.72
N ASN A 74 -0.88 0.41 2.40
CA ASN A 74 -1.77 1.45 1.88
C ASN A 74 -3.25 1.14 2.16
N LYS A 75 -3.67 -0.13 2.19
CA LYS A 75 -5.04 -0.52 2.62
C LYS A 75 -5.30 -0.19 4.09
N VAL A 76 -4.34 -0.44 4.97
CA VAL A 76 -4.45 -0.08 6.40
C VAL A 76 -4.61 1.43 6.56
N VAL A 77 -3.76 2.22 5.89
CA VAL A 77 -3.86 3.70 5.92
C VAL A 77 -5.20 4.18 5.39
N LEU A 78 -5.68 3.62 4.27
CA LEU A 78 -6.96 3.99 3.67
C LEU A 78 -8.13 3.69 4.61
N SER A 79 -8.14 2.49 5.21
CA SER A 79 -9.17 2.07 6.17
C SER A 79 -9.18 2.98 7.39
N TRP A 80 -8.01 3.31 7.93
CA TRP A 80 -7.88 4.21 9.07
C TRP A 80 -8.40 5.62 8.75
N CYS A 81 -7.97 6.21 7.64
CA CYS A 81 -8.41 7.56 7.26
C CYS A 81 -9.93 7.63 7.11
N ASN A 82 -10.55 6.59 6.51
CA ASN A 82 -11.99 6.49 6.41
C ASN A 82 -12.66 6.41 7.79
N ASP A 83 -12.19 5.54 8.69
CA ASP A 83 -12.73 5.42 10.05
C ASP A 83 -12.63 6.74 10.83
N GLN A 84 -11.52 7.49 10.71
CA GLN A 84 -11.39 8.79 11.36
C GLN A 84 -12.40 9.81 10.84
N ILE A 85 -12.60 9.88 9.52
CA ILE A 85 -13.59 10.78 8.91
C ILE A 85 -15.00 10.39 9.36
N GLU A 86 -15.33 9.09 9.39
CA GLU A 86 -16.63 8.60 9.86
C GLU A 86 -16.88 8.95 11.33
N LYS A 87 -15.89 8.77 12.21
CA LYS A 87 -15.99 9.17 13.62
C LYS A 87 -16.30 10.67 13.76
N MET A 88 -15.69 11.51 12.92
CA MET A 88 -15.97 12.94 12.91
C MET A 88 -17.37 13.26 12.37
N VAL A 89 -17.83 12.55 11.34
CA VAL A 89 -19.22 12.69 10.85
C VAL A 89 -20.21 12.32 11.96
N VAL A 90 -20.00 11.19 12.64
CA VAL A 90 -20.84 10.73 13.75
C VAL A 90 -20.88 11.76 14.88
N ALA A 91 -19.72 12.29 15.28
CA ALA A 91 -19.62 13.31 16.32
C ALA A 91 -20.36 14.62 15.98
N ASN A 92 -20.59 14.90 14.69
CA ASN A 92 -21.25 16.11 14.20
C ASN A 92 -22.63 15.83 13.60
N LEU A 93 -23.22 14.64 13.83
CA LEU A 93 -24.52 14.27 13.24
C LEU A 93 -25.63 15.25 13.57
N ALA A 94 -25.64 15.81 14.78
CA ALA A 94 -26.63 16.78 15.22
C ALA A 94 -26.58 18.10 14.43
N SER A 95 -25.45 18.40 13.78
CA SER A 95 -25.25 19.60 12.96
C SER A 95 -25.78 19.43 11.54
N PHE A 96 -26.24 18.24 11.15
CA PHE A 96 -26.73 17.95 9.82
C PHE A 96 -28.21 17.57 9.85
N ASP A 97 -28.97 18.05 8.87
CA ASP A 97 -30.35 17.61 8.68
C ASP A 97 -30.43 16.12 8.34
N GLN A 98 -31.53 15.47 8.72
CA GLN A 98 -31.76 14.03 8.54
C GLN A 98 -31.75 13.61 7.06
N TYR A 99 -32.07 14.51 6.14
CA TYR A 99 -32.06 14.24 4.70
C TYR A 99 -30.71 14.52 4.02
N THR A 100 -29.73 15.05 4.76
CA THR A 100 -28.40 15.33 4.22
C THR A 100 -27.72 14.02 3.83
N LYS A 101 -27.31 13.88 2.57
CA LYS A 101 -26.59 12.71 2.06
C LYS A 101 -25.28 12.52 2.82
N HIS A 102 -24.93 11.26 3.11
CA HIS A 102 -23.73 10.91 3.87
C HIS A 102 -22.44 11.48 3.25
N GLU A 103 -22.29 11.40 1.92
CA GLU A 103 -21.15 11.99 1.21
C GLU A 103 -21.03 13.51 1.40
N VAL A 104 -22.17 14.23 1.42
CA VAL A 104 -22.19 15.68 1.67
C VAL A 104 -21.78 15.99 3.11
N LYS A 105 -22.15 15.15 4.08
CA LYS A 105 -21.68 15.26 5.47
C LYS A 105 -20.16 15.11 5.54
N ARG A 106 -19.61 14.08 4.90
CA ARG A 106 -18.15 13.85 4.84
C ARG A 106 -17.42 15.06 4.25
N GLN A 107 -17.84 15.54 3.09
CA GLN A 107 -17.21 16.68 2.42
C GLN A 107 -17.30 17.98 3.24
N SER A 108 -18.43 18.21 3.92
CA SER A 108 -18.59 19.36 4.82
C SER A 108 -17.60 19.30 5.99
N ILE A 109 -17.45 18.14 6.62
CA ILE A 109 -16.46 17.94 7.69
C ILE A 109 -15.03 18.11 7.18
N VAL A 110 -14.70 17.56 6.02
CA VAL A 110 -13.37 17.71 5.40
C VAL A 110 -13.05 19.17 5.10
N ARG A 111 -14.03 19.95 4.63
CA ARG A 111 -13.87 21.38 4.34
C ARG A 111 -13.66 22.20 5.62
N ASP A 112 -14.44 21.92 6.66
CA ASP A 112 -14.55 22.79 7.84
C ASP A 112 -13.57 22.40 8.97
N ASN A 113 -12.94 21.21 8.89
CA ASN A 113 -12.01 20.71 9.89
C ASN A 113 -10.63 20.38 9.28
N SER A 114 -9.59 21.09 9.74
CA SER A 114 -8.22 20.90 9.23
C SER A 114 -7.62 19.52 9.47
N TYR A 115 -8.03 18.81 10.53
CA TYR A 115 -7.63 17.42 10.76
C TYR A 115 -8.34 16.47 9.77
N ALA A 116 -9.63 16.67 9.52
CA ALA A 116 -10.36 15.91 8.50
C ALA A 116 -9.80 16.13 7.09
N ALA A 117 -9.46 17.37 6.74
CA ALA A 117 -8.76 17.70 5.49
C ALA A 117 -7.45 16.92 5.33
N LYS A 118 -6.68 16.78 6.42
CA LYS A 118 -5.42 16.04 6.37
C LYS A 118 -5.63 14.54 6.22
N CYS A 119 -6.59 13.96 6.93
CA CYS A 119 -6.98 12.55 6.76
C CYS A 119 -7.46 12.27 5.34
N ASP A 120 -8.26 13.15 4.74
CA ASP A 120 -8.73 12.99 3.37
C ASP A 120 -7.61 13.10 2.34
N GLN A 121 -6.67 14.03 2.52
CA GLN A 121 -5.47 14.10 1.67
C GLN A 121 -4.68 12.78 1.70
N MET A 122 -4.48 12.19 2.88
CA MET A 122 -3.78 10.91 3.02
C MET A 122 -4.56 9.75 2.40
N ARG A 123 -5.88 9.73 2.58
CA ARG A 123 -6.77 8.76 1.94
C ARG A 123 -6.60 8.77 0.43
N VAL A 124 -6.63 9.95 -0.19
CA VAL A 124 -6.44 10.12 -1.64
C VAL A 124 -5.07 9.62 -2.10
N VAL A 125 -4.00 9.92 -1.36
CA VAL A 125 -2.64 9.44 -1.68
C VAL A 125 -2.55 7.91 -1.58
N ALA A 126 -3.10 7.32 -0.52
CA ALA A 126 -3.13 5.87 -0.33
C ALA A 126 -3.95 5.17 -1.43
N GLU A 127 -5.08 5.74 -1.81
CA GLU A 127 -5.93 5.25 -2.90
C GLU A 127 -5.21 5.29 -4.26
N ALA A 128 -4.56 6.42 -4.58
CA ALA A 128 -3.77 6.55 -5.80
C ALA A 128 -2.61 5.54 -5.84
N ARG A 129 -1.94 5.30 -4.70
CA ARG A 129 -0.90 4.28 -4.59
C ARG A 129 -1.44 2.88 -4.83
N LEU A 130 -2.59 2.53 -4.25
CA LEU A 130 -3.24 1.23 -4.48
C LEU A 130 -3.56 1.02 -5.95
N GLN A 131 -4.14 2.02 -6.62
CA GLN A 131 -4.40 1.97 -8.06
C GLN A 131 -3.12 1.78 -8.87
N SER A 132 -2.03 2.45 -8.49
CA SER A 132 -0.74 2.31 -9.19
C SER A 132 -0.03 0.96 -8.99
N LEU A 133 -0.43 0.19 -7.97
CA LEU A 133 0.12 -1.12 -7.64
C LEU A 133 -0.82 -2.26 -8.08
N GLU A 134 -2.01 -1.93 -8.58
CA GLU A 134 -2.97 -2.90 -9.07
C GLU A 134 -2.37 -3.73 -10.22
N GLY A 135 -2.59 -5.04 -10.19
CA GLY A 135 -2.07 -5.97 -11.21
C GLY A 135 -0.58 -6.31 -11.09
N LYS A 136 0.26 -5.45 -10.50
CA LYS A 136 1.73 -5.66 -10.45
C LYS A 136 2.15 -6.97 -9.76
N VAL A 137 1.47 -7.36 -8.69
CA VAL A 137 1.74 -8.63 -7.99
C VAL A 137 1.52 -9.82 -8.93
N PHE A 138 0.43 -9.80 -9.70
CA PHE A 138 0.11 -10.87 -10.66
C PHE A 138 1.14 -10.91 -11.79
N GLU A 139 1.51 -9.75 -12.34
CA GLU A 139 2.50 -9.65 -13.41
C GLU A 139 3.87 -10.20 -12.98
N LEU A 140 4.34 -9.84 -11.79
CA LEU A 140 5.62 -10.31 -11.24
C LEU A 140 5.61 -11.82 -11.01
N LYS A 141 4.54 -12.37 -10.41
CA LYS A 141 4.38 -13.81 -10.24
C LYS A 141 4.36 -14.54 -11.59
N ARG A 142 3.66 -13.98 -12.58
CA ARG A 142 3.59 -14.55 -13.93
C ARG A 142 4.94 -14.56 -14.62
N LYS A 143 5.75 -13.49 -14.49
CA LYS A 143 7.13 -13.47 -14.98
C LYS A 143 7.98 -14.54 -14.29
N GLY A 144 7.82 -14.69 -12.97
CA GLY A 144 8.47 -15.75 -12.19
C GLY A 144 8.14 -17.16 -12.69
N ASP A 145 6.85 -17.45 -12.88
CA ASP A 145 6.39 -18.74 -13.42
C ASP A 145 7.01 -19.04 -14.79
N ILE A 146 7.08 -18.04 -15.68
CA ILE A 146 7.66 -18.18 -17.02
C ILE A 146 9.14 -18.53 -16.95
N LEU A 147 9.92 -17.86 -16.09
CA LEU A 147 11.34 -18.18 -15.91
C LEU A 147 11.53 -19.58 -15.33
N LEU A 148 10.68 -19.98 -14.38
CA LEU A 148 10.72 -21.30 -13.77
C LEU A 148 10.44 -22.41 -14.79
N GLU A 149 9.43 -22.22 -15.65
CA GLU A 149 9.13 -23.14 -16.75
C GLU A 149 10.21 -23.17 -17.83
N LYS A 150 10.86 -22.04 -18.11
CA LYS A 150 11.99 -21.99 -19.05
C LYS A 150 13.21 -22.71 -18.48
N GLY A 151 13.52 -22.50 -17.20
CA GLY A 151 14.60 -23.19 -16.48
C GLY A 151 14.43 -24.71 -16.50
N LYS A 152 13.22 -25.23 -16.28
CA LYS A 152 12.93 -26.68 -16.34
C LYS A 152 13.14 -27.32 -17.72
N ARG A 153 13.17 -26.53 -18.80
CA ARG A 153 13.25 -27.00 -20.19
C ARG A 153 14.65 -26.87 -20.80
N LEU A 154 15.56 -26.19 -20.10
CA LEU A 154 17.00 -26.16 -20.39
C LEU A 154 17.65 -27.47 -19.96
#